data_AF-A0A975RWU1-F1
#
_entry.id   AF-A0A975RWU1-F1
#
_cell.length_a   1.000
_cell.length_b   1.000
_cell.length_c   1.000
_cell.angle_alpha   90.00
_cell.angle_beta   90.00
_cell.angle_gamma   90.00
#
_symmetry.space_group_name_H-M   'P 1'
#
loop_
_entity.id
_entity.type
_entity.pdbx_description
1 polymer ?
#
loop_
_entity_poly.entity_id
_entity_poly.type
_entity_poly.pdbx_seq_one_letter_code
_entity_poly.pdbx_strand_id
1 'polypeptide(L)'
;MRVHLVLACAFGILSTGPLSASSAPQAALNKTVTLHWAIAGSGKNAGGAPVSFNNAVALTIYISSAGRVFLKKRVTSIKGRASRETSKAPGESGAYPGSVRFEGSKMVGVQTWASGAVQFTATFDPGFSSCSLSVIDAKGAGGKIMRKGPDGQMYVIDSVSTSSPTCSVQSGNAFAH
;
A
#
# COMPACT_ATOMS: atom_id res chain seq x y z
N MET A 1 -63.40 35.72 10.61
CA MET A 1 -62.81 34.38 10.81
C MET A 1 -61.70 34.16 9.80
N ARG A 2 -60.44 34.20 10.22
CA ARG A 2 -59.31 33.62 9.47
C ARG A 2 -58.35 33.03 10.50
N VAL A 3 -58.34 31.71 10.58
CA VAL A 3 -57.51 30.89 11.48
C VAL A 3 -56.22 30.60 10.72
N HIS A 4 -55.08 31.03 11.25
CA HIS A 4 -53.77 30.68 10.71
C HIS A 4 -53.25 29.43 11.44
N LEU A 5 -53.22 28.32 10.70
CA LEU A 5 -52.65 27.04 11.12
C LEU A 5 -51.12 27.10 10.98
N VAL A 6 -50.39 27.12 12.11
CA VAL A 6 -48.92 27.03 12.11
C VAL A 6 -48.54 25.55 12.14
N LEU A 7 -48.00 25.06 11.02
CA LEU A 7 -47.50 23.70 10.87
C LEU A 7 -46.08 23.62 11.45
N ALA A 8 -45.93 22.95 12.59
CA ALA A 8 -44.62 22.69 13.20
C ALA A 8 -43.95 21.50 12.50
N CYS A 9 -42.96 21.77 11.65
CA CYS A 9 -42.08 20.73 11.10
C CYS A 9 -41.06 20.30 12.16
N ALA A 10 -41.26 19.13 12.75
CA ALA A 10 -40.27 18.48 13.60
C ALA A 10 -39.09 18.00 12.72
N PHE A 11 -37.96 18.71 12.82
CA PHE A 11 -36.69 18.32 12.21
C PHE A 11 -36.11 17.11 12.98
N GLY A 12 -36.25 15.91 12.41
CA GLY A 12 -35.60 14.70 12.91
C GLY A 12 -34.09 14.77 12.72
N ILE A 13 -33.34 14.84 13.81
CA ILE A 13 -31.88 14.78 13.82
C ILE A 13 -31.46 13.36 13.44
N LEU A 14 -31.03 13.17 12.19
CA LEU A 14 -30.35 11.96 11.74
C LEU A 14 -28.99 11.89 12.44
N SER A 15 -28.88 11.00 13.41
CA SER A 15 -27.62 10.66 14.09
C SER A 15 -26.64 10.09 13.08
N THR A 16 -25.76 10.92 12.54
CA THR A 16 -24.58 10.48 11.79
C THR A 16 -23.63 9.81 12.78
N GLY A 17 -23.77 8.49 12.97
CA GLY A 17 -22.80 7.71 13.73
C GLY A 17 -21.39 7.90 13.13
N PRO A 18 -20.33 7.96 13.96
CA PRO A 18 -18.98 8.07 13.43
C PRO A 18 -18.72 6.87 12.52
N LEU A 19 -18.34 7.16 11.28
CA LEU A 19 -17.75 6.17 10.39
C LEU A 19 -16.49 5.65 11.07
N SER A 20 -16.58 4.50 11.73
CA SER A 20 -15.41 3.77 12.21
C SER A 20 -14.57 3.46 10.97
N ALA A 21 -13.55 4.28 10.74
CA ALA A 21 -12.41 3.88 9.94
C ALA A 21 -12.03 2.48 10.42
N SER A 22 -12.03 1.50 9.51
CA SER A 22 -11.70 0.11 9.85
C SER A 22 -10.36 0.10 10.57
N SER A 23 -10.43 0.06 11.90
CA SER A 23 -9.26 0.12 12.76
C SER A 23 -8.49 -1.17 12.53
N ALA A 24 -7.17 -1.07 12.54
CA ALA A 24 -6.34 -2.27 12.48
C ALA A 24 -6.80 -3.26 13.57
N PRO A 25 -6.86 -4.58 13.28
CA PRO A 25 -7.24 -5.58 14.27
C PRO A 25 -6.40 -5.43 15.54
N GLN A 26 -7.00 -5.66 16.71
CA GLN A 26 -6.30 -5.51 18.00
C GLN A 26 -4.99 -6.32 18.04
N ALA A 27 -5.02 -7.53 17.48
CA ALA A 27 -3.85 -8.39 17.37
C ALA A 27 -2.75 -7.83 16.45
N ALA A 28 -3.07 -6.93 15.52
CA ALA A 28 -2.12 -6.29 14.62
C ALA A 28 -1.42 -5.06 15.26
N LEU A 29 -1.91 -4.57 16.40
CA LEU A 29 -1.36 -3.37 17.03
C LEU A 29 0.04 -3.60 17.60
N ASN A 30 0.85 -2.55 17.59
CA ASN A 30 2.26 -2.59 18.02
C ASN A 30 3.08 -3.66 17.29
N LYS A 31 2.79 -3.89 16.02
CA LYS A 31 3.54 -4.82 15.19
C LYS A 31 4.10 -4.13 13.96
N THR A 32 5.28 -4.59 13.56
CA THR A 32 5.83 -4.31 12.25
C THR A 32 5.66 -5.54 11.37
N VAL A 33 5.12 -5.31 10.17
CA VAL A 33 5.04 -6.30 9.10
C VAL A 33 6.06 -5.90 8.04
N THR A 34 6.94 -6.82 7.66
CA THR A 34 7.89 -6.63 6.58
C THR A 34 7.54 -7.55 5.42
N LEU A 35 7.28 -6.94 4.28
CA LEU A 35 7.00 -7.62 3.03
C LEU A 35 8.21 -7.51 2.12
N HIS A 36 8.58 -8.61 1.47
CA HIS A 36 9.69 -8.61 0.53
C HIS A 36 9.32 -9.43 -0.71
N TRP A 37 9.75 -8.96 -1.89
CA TRP A 37 9.62 -9.70 -3.14
C TRP A 37 10.64 -9.18 -4.16
N ALA A 38 10.88 -9.97 -5.21
CA ALA A 38 11.69 -9.56 -6.34
C ALA A 38 10.79 -9.29 -7.56
N ILE A 39 11.23 -8.34 -8.40
CA ILE A 39 10.61 -8.05 -9.69
C ILE A 39 11.67 -8.07 -10.79
N ALA A 40 11.38 -8.78 -11.88
CA ALA A 40 12.21 -8.80 -13.07
C ALA A 40 11.37 -8.54 -14.32
N GLY A 41 12.02 -8.09 -15.39
CA GLY A 41 11.32 -7.86 -16.65
C GLY A 41 12.06 -6.95 -17.61
N SER A 42 11.30 -6.42 -18.56
CA SER A 42 11.79 -5.54 -19.63
C SER A 42 10.89 -4.33 -19.82
N GLY A 43 11.46 -3.28 -20.41
CA GLY A 43 10.73 -2.07 -20.74
C GLY A 43 11.57 -1.11 -21.55
N LYS A 44 11.16 0.16 -21.55
CA LYS A 44 11.84 1.25 -22.23
C LYS A 44 12.06 2.42 -21.27
N ASN A 45 13.21 3.07 -21.37
CA ASN A 45 13.48 4.31 -20.66
C ASN A 45 12.78 5.51 -21.34
N ALA A 46 12.96 6.72 -20.82
CA ALA A 46 12.36 7.93 -21.37
C ALA A 46 12.78 8.22 -22.83
N GLY A 47 13.96 7.79 -23.25
CA GLY A 47 14.45 7.91 -24.64
C GLY A 47 13.95 6.80 -25.58
N GLY A 48 13.12 5.88 -25.09
CA GLY A 48 12.61 4.75 -25.86
C GLY A 48 13.59 3.57 -26.01
N ALA A 49 14.80 3.67 -25.44
CA ALA A 49 15.78 2.60 -25.49
C ALA A 49 15.34 1.41 -24.63
N PRO A 50 15.50 0.17 -25.12
CA PRO A 50 15.11 -1.02 -24.37
C PRO A 50 15.99 -1.20 -23.13
N VAL A 51 15.39 -1.65 -22.04
CA VAL A 51 16.06 -1.97 -20.78
C VAL A 51 15.55 -3.27 -20.20
N SER A 52 16.43 -3.99 -19.50
CA SER A 52 16.06 -5.09 -18.61
C SER A 52 16.30 -4.67 -17.17
N PHE A 53 15.46 -5.14 -16.26
CA PHE A 53 15.58 -4.84 -14.84
C PHE A 53 15.42 -6.08 -13.98
N ASN A 54 16.08 -6.04 -12.82
CA ASN A 54 15.90 -7.00 -11.75
C ASN A 54 16.08 -6.23 -10.42
N ASN A 55 15.00 -6.13 -9.64
CA ASN A 55 14.97 -5.32 -8.43
C ASN A 55 14.40 -6.12 -7.26
N ALA A 56 14.94 -5.87 -6.07
CA ALA A 56 14.36 -6.30 -4.80
C ALA A 56 13.48 -5.18 -4.24
N VAL A 57 12.33 -5.54 -3.70
CA VAL A 57 11.39 -4.63 -3.05
C VAL A 57 11.25 -5.05 -1.59
N ALA A 58 11.42 -4.09 -0.69
CA ALA A 58 11.11 -4.24 0.73
C ALA A 58 10.08 -3.19 1.14
N LEU A 59 9.00 -3.60 1.78
CA LEU A 59 8.00 -2.72 2.37
C LEU A 59 7.86 -3.02 3.86
N THR A 60 8.23 -2.06 4.69
CA THR A 60 8.09 -2.11 6.15
C THR A 60 6.84 -1.33 6.54
N ILE A 61 5.94 -1.98 7.28
CA ILE A 61 4.65 -1.42 7.69
C ILE A 61 4.57 -1.54 9.22
N TYR A 62 4.54 -0.41 9.92
CA TYR A 62 4.32 -0.40 11.37
C TYR A 62 2.89 0.01 11.69
N ILE A 63 2.21 -0.79 12.50
CA ILE A 63 0.90 -0.49 13.06
C ILE A 63 1.09 -0.10 14.53
N SER A 64 0.85 1.17 14.83
CA SER A 64 0.98 1.69 16.20
C SER A 64 -0.09 1.14 17.14
N SER A 65 0.10 1.36 18.45
CA SER A 65 -0.91 1.10 19.49
C SER A 65 -2.26 1.79 19.23
N ALA A 66 -2.26 2.91 18.51
CA ALA A 66 -3.46 3.64 18.13
C ALA A 66 -4.06 3.18 16.79
N GLY A 67 -3.58 2.07 16.21
CA GLY A 67 -4.01 1.56 14.91
C GLY A 67 -3.56 2.39 13.71
N ARG A 68 -2.72 3.41 13.91
CA ARG A 68 -2.17 4.24 12.83
C ARG A 68 -1.06 3.49 12.10
N VAL A 69 -1.04 3.59 10.77
CA VAL A 69 -0.10 2.86 9.91
C VAL A 69 0.98 3.78 9.34
N PHE A 70 2.23 3.35 9.50
CA PHE A 70 3.42 3.96 8.93
C PHE A 70 4.02 3.02 7.89
N LEU A 71 4.44 3.55 6.75
CA LEU A 71 5.00 2.76 5.66
C LEU A 71 6.39 3.26 5.28
N LYS A 72 7.30 2.34 4.98
CA LYS A 72 8.59 2.62 4.34
C LYS A 72 8.84 1.59 3.27
N LYS A 73 8.97 2.04 2.03
CA LYS A 73 9.31 1.20 0.88
C LYS A 73 10.73 1.49 0.42
N ARG A 74 11.48 0.44 0.18
CA ARG A 74 12.78 0.48 -0.49
C ARG A 74 12.71 -0.39 -1.75
N VAL A 75 13.22 0.13 -2.86
CA VAL A 75 13.42 -0.62 -4.10
C VAL A 75 14.90 -0.53 -4.45
N THR A 76 15.54 -1.68 -4.62
CA THR A 76 16.98 -1.75 -4.90
C THR A 76 17.20 -2.57 -6.15
N SER A 77 18.04 -2.08 -7.07
CA SER A 77 18.50 -2.91 -8.19
C SER A 77 19.36 -4.04 -7.65
N ILE A 78 19.10 -5.28 -8.05
CA ILE A 78 19.87 -6.45 -7.55
C ILE A 78 21.34 -6.37 -7.96
N LYS A 79 21.67 -5.66 -9.03
CA LYS A 79 23.06 -5.35 -9.40
C LYS A 79 23.71 -4.27 -8.51
N GLY A 80 23.03 -3.80 -7.47
CA GLY A 80 23.52 -2.86 -6.46
C GLY A 80 23.67 -1.41 -6.92
N ARG A 81 23.38 -1.08 -8.18
CA ARG A 81 23.73 0.22 -8.79
C ARG A 81 22.81 1.38 -8.41
N ALA A 82 21.62 1.10 -7.91
CA ALA A 82 20.64 2.12 -7.55
C ALA A 82 19.68 1.61 -6.47
N SER A 83 19.26 2.52 -5.58
CA SER A 83 18.23 2.27 -4.58
C SER A 83 17.37 3.52 -4.40
N ARG A 84 16.08 3.31 -4.16
CA ARG A 84 15.13 4.37 -3.86
C ARG A 84 14.31 4.01 -2.63
N GLU A 85 14.21 4.95 -1.71
CA GLU A 85 13.36 4.84 -0.52
C GLU A 85 12.25 5.89 -0.55
N THR A 86 11.07 5.50 -0.05
CA THR A 86 9.93 6.39 0.16
C THR A 86 9.21 5.99 1.43
N SER A 87 8.87 6.96 2.26
CA SER A 87 8.13 6.75 3.52
C SER A 87 6.80 7.49 3.49
N LYS A 88 5.86 7.05 4.32
CA LYS A 88 4.57 7.71 4.51
C LYS A 88 4.07 7.53 5.93
N ALA A 89 3.77 8.64 6.58
CA ALA A 89 3.16 8.70 7.89
C ALA A 89 1.60 8.67 7.80
N PRO A 90 0.92 8.37 8.91
CA PRO A 90 -0.54 8.43 8.96
C PRO A 90 -1.07 9.81 8.57
N GLY A 91 -2.06 9.85 7.68
CA GLY A 91 -2.71 11.10 7.26
C GLY A 91 -1.99 11.86 6.15
N GLU A 92 -0.77 11.47 5.77
CA GLU A 92 -0.09 12.09 4.62
C GLU A 92 -0.80 11.76 3.31
N SER A 93 -0.90 12.76 2.44
CA SER A 93 -1.42 12.61 1.08
C SER A 93 -0.34 12.05 0.15
N GLY A 94 -0.76 11.42 -0.94
CA GLY A 94 0.14 10.90 -1.97
C GLY A 94 0.07 9.39 -2.19
N ALA A 95 0.45 8.98 -3.40
CA ALA A 95 0.36 7.61 -3.90
C ALA A 95 1.48 6.67 -3.41
N TYR A 96 2.58 7.21 -2.88
CA TYR A 96 3.76 6.45 -2.47
C TYR A 96 3.93 6.44 -0.95
N PRO A 97 4.34 5.31 -0.34
CA PRO A 97 4.56 4.01 -0.94
C PRO A 97 3.26 3.21 -1.19
N GLY A 98 2.10 3.78 -0.90
CA GLY A 98 0.78 3.20 -1.12
C GLY A 98 -0.19 3.54 0.00
N SER A 99 -1.27 2.78 0.08
CA SER A 99 -2.16 2.70 1.22
C SER A 99 -2.34 1.23 1.63
N VAL A 100 -2.77 1.01 2.86
CA VAL A 100 -3.18 -0.31 3.34
C VAL A 100 -4.52 -0.21 4.07
N ARG A 101 -5.25 -1.31 4.05
CA ARG A 101 -6.48 -1.50 4.80
C ARG A 101 -6.56 -2.94 5.29
N PHE A 102 -7.30 -3.14 6.39
CA PHE A 102 -7.52 -4.48 6.94
C PHE A 102 -8.89 -5.01 6.52
N GLU A 103 -8.93 -6.30 6.21
CA GLU A 103 -10.12 -7.08 5.91
C GLU A 103 -10.05 -8.39 6.72
N GLY A 104 -10.47 -8.34 7.98
CA GLY A 104 -10.33 -9.47 8.91
C GLY A 104 -8.85 -9.83 9.13
N SER A 105 -8.46 -11.06 8.75
CA SER A 105 -7.08 -11.55 8.84
C SER A 105 -6.21 -11.16 7.64
N LYS A 106 -6.65 -10.24 6.78
CA LYS A 106 -5.89 -9.79 5.61
C LYS A 106 -5.53 -8.31 5.75
N MET A 107 -4.31 -7.97 5.36
CA MET A 107 -3.92 -6.60 5.06
C MET A 107 -3.77 -6.49 3.55
N VAL A 108 -4.59 -5.65 2.94
CA VAL A 108 -4.56 -5.37 1.51
C VAL A 108 -3.95 -4.00 1.32
N GLY A 109 -2.88 -3.91 0.55
CA GLY A 109 -2.27 -2.66 0.16
C GLY A 109 -2.26 -2.47 -1.33
N VAL A 110 -2.41 -1.21 -1.74
CA VAL A 110 -2.38 -0.80 -3.14
C VAL A 110 -1.39 0.34 -3.27
N GLN A 111 -0.53 0.23 -4.28
CA GLN A 111 0.34 1.30 -4.70
C GLN A 111 0.10 1.58 -6.18
N THR A 112 -0.31 2.80 -6.49
CA THR A 112 -0.48 3.26 -7.86
C THR A 112 0.83 3.82 -8.40
N TRP A 113 1.02 3.70 -9.70
CA TRP A 113 2.12 4.35 -10.43
C TRP A 113 1.59 5.45 -11.34
N ALA A 114 2.43 5.96 -12.24
CA ALA A 114 1.96 6.91 -13.26
C ALA A 114 0.93 6.25 -14.19
N SER A 115 1.09 4.96 -14.46
CA SER A 115 0.07 4.09 -15.05
C SER A 115 0.19 2.68 -14.46
N GLY A 116 -0.95 2.08 -14.13
CA GLY A 116 -1.04 0.79 -13.44
C GLY A 116 -0.87 0.89 -11.93
N ALA A 117 -0.88 -0.27 -11.28
CA ALA A 117 -0.76 -0.40 -9.85
C ALA A 117 -0.13 -1.74 -9.47
N VAL A 118 0.32 -1.85 -8.22
CA VAL A 118 0.58 -3.14 -7.58
C VAL A 118 -0.35 -3.28 -6.38
N GLN A 119 -0.98 -4.44 -6.27
CA GLN A 119 -1.69 -4.86 -5.07
C GLN A 119 -0.83 -5.89 -4.35
N PHE A 120 -0.66 -5.72 -3.05
CA PHE A 120 -0.08 -6.74 -2.18
C PHE A 120 -1.09 -7.12 -1.09
N THR A 121 -1.21 -8.41 -0.83
CA THR A 121 -2.10 -8.93 0.20
C THR A 121 -1.28 -9.81 1.15
N ALA A 122 -1.16 -9.36 2.40
CA ALA A 122 -0.65 -10.18 3.47
C ALA A 122 -1.81 -10.89 4.17
N THR A 123 -1.74 -12.21 4.31
CA THR A 123 -2.73 -13.00 5.07
C THR A 123 -2.07 -13.49 6.34
N PHE A 124 -2.67 -13.17 7.49
CA PHE A 124 -2.12 -13.46 8.81
C PHE A 124 -2.75 -14.70 9.43
N ASP A 125 -2.00 -15.33 10.33
CA ASP A 125 -2.59 -16.22 11.33
C ASP A 125 -3.49 -15.43 12.33
N PRO A 126 -4.32 -16.11 13.15
CA PRO A 126 -5.20 -15.42 14.10
C PRO A 126 -4.46 -14.52 15.11
N GLY A 127 -3.19 -14.81 15.41
CA GLY A 127 -2.39 -14.06 16.38
C GLY A 127 -1.58 -12.90 15.79
N PHE A 128 -1.62 -12.73 14.46
CA PHE A 128 -0.73 -11.82 13.73
C PHE A 128 0.75 -12.04 14.11
N SER A 129 1.15 -13.31 14.21
CA SER A 129 2.54 -13.71 14.53
C SER A 129 3.30 -14.12 13.29
N SER A 130 2.59 -14.62 12.27
CA SER A 130 3.12 -14.97 10.96
C SER A 130 2.17 -14.53 9.84
N CYS A 131 2.67 -14.52 8.61
CA CYS A 131 1.87 -14.18 7.45
C CYS A 131 2.41 -14.80 6.16
N SER A 132 1.55 -14.88 5.15
CA SER A 132 1.91 -15.14 3.75
C SER A 132 1.67 -13.91 2.89
N LEU A 133 2.33 -13.81 1.74
CA LEU A 133 2.25 -12.66 0.84
C LEU A 133 1.85 -13.10 -0.57
N SER A 134 0.88 -12.39 -1.14
CA SER A 134 0.57 -12.41 -2.58
C SER A 134 0.75 -11.01 -3.16
N VAL A 135 1.30 -10.91 -4.37
CA VAL A 135 1.57 -9.63 -5.05
C VAL A 135 1.11 -9.75 -6.50
N ILE A 136 0.34 -8.76 -6.94
CA ILE A 136 -0.23 -8.70 -8.29
C ILE A 136 0.09 -7.34 -8.89
N ASP A 137 0.80 -7.35 -10.02
CA ASP A 137 1.00 -6.18 -10.86
C ASP A 137 -0.20 -6.02 -11.81
N ALA A 138 -0.89 -4.89 -11.73
CA ALA A 138 -2.07 -4.58 -12.52
C ALA A 138 -1.77 -3.47 -13.54
N LYS A 139 -2.21 -3.70 -14.79
CA LYS A 139 -2.23 -2.69 -15.86
C LYS A 139 -3.65 -2.16 -16.06
N GLY A 140 -3.77 -0.90 -16.44
CA GLY A 140 -5.05 -0.34 -16.90
C GLY A 140 -5.51 -1.02 -18.19
N ALA A 141 -6.81 -0.93 -18.50
CA ALA A 141 -7.38 -1.51 -19.72
C ALA A 141 -6.64 -1.00 -20.98
N GLY A 142 -6.04 -1.92 -21.74
CA GLY A 142 -5.25 -1.62 -22.95
C GLY A 142 -3.92 -0.88 -22.73
N GLY A 143 -3.59 -0.51 -21.49
CA GLY A 143 -2.44 0.33 -21.15
C GLY A 143 -1.17 -0.44 -20.79
N LYS A 144 -0.03 0.26 -20.87
CA LYS A 144 1.25 -0.19 -20.30
C LYS A 144 1.42 0.33 -18.89
N ILE A 145 2.17 -0.40 -18.06
CA ILE A 145 2.60 0.09 -16.76
C ILE A 145 3.66 1.19 -16.98
N MET A 146 3.51 2.31 -16.28
CA MET A 146 4.51 3.38 -16.26
C MET A 146 4.88 3.68 -14.82
N ARG A 147 6.16 3.48 -14.46
CA ARG A 147 6.62 3.63 -13.08
C ARG A 147 8.06 4.11 -13.00
N LYS A 148 8.40 4.73 -11.87
CA LYS A 148 9.79 5.10 -11.56
C LYS A 148 10.62 3.87 -11.20
N GLY A 149 11.84 3.80 -11.70
CA GLY A 149 12.86 2.83 -11.30
C GLY A 149 13.54 3.19 -9.97
N PRO A 150 14.48 2.35 -9.51
CA PRO A 150 15.32 2.63 -8.34
C PRO A 150 16.23 3.86 -8.52
N ASP A 151 16.50 4.25 -9.77
CA ASP A 151 17.24 5.46 -10.17
C ASP A 151 16.35 6.72 -10.24
N GLY A 152 15.04 6.58 -9.97
CA GLY A 152 14.07 7.65 -10.06
C GLY A 152 13.60 7.99 -11.49
N GLN A 153 14.18 7.38 -12.53
CA GLN A 153 13.76 7.61 -13.91
C GLN A 153 12.44 6.90 -14.23
N MET A 154 11.68 7.47 -15.17
CA MET A 154 10.43 6.87 -15.63
C MET A 154 10.69 5.79 -16.69
N TYR A 155 9.98 4.67 -16.54
CA TYR A 155 10.02 3.54 -17.47
C TYR A 155 8.63 3.14 -17.93
N VAL A 156 8.53 2.76 -19.20
CA VAL A 156 7.37 2.07 -19.77
C VAL A 156 7.68 0.57 -19.72
N ILE A 157 6.88 -0.19 -18.99
CA ILE A 157 7.14 -1.61 -18.75
C ILE A 157 6.42 -2.44 -19.83
N ASP A 158 7.19 -3.29 -20.51
CA ASP A 158 6.69 -4.22 -21.53
C ASP A 158 6.33 -5.56 -20.89
N SER A 159 7.14 -6.02 -19.94
CA SER A 159 6.90 -7.25 -19.17
C SER A 159 7.36 -7.08 -17.73
N VAL A 160 6.65 -7.72 -16.80
CA VAL A 160 7.06 -7.82 -15.40
C VAL A 160 6.62 -9.17 -14.84
N SER A 161 7.51 -9.79 -14.07
CA SER A 161 7.21 -10.95 -13.24
C SER A 161 7.61 -10.65 -11.80
N THR A 162 6.79 -11.11 -10.88
CA THR A 162 7.04 -11.03 -9.44
C THR A 162 7.41 -12.42 -8.92
N SER A 163 8.43 -12.49 -8.06
CA SER A 163 8.93 -13.73 -7.49
C SER A 163 9.32 -13.58 -6.02
N SER A 164 9.45 -14.73 -5.35
CA SER A 164 9.91 -14.83 -3.95
C SER A 164 9.18 -13.92 -2.96
N PRO A 165 7.82 -13.87 -2.95
CA PRO A 165 7.10 -13.09 -1.96
C PRO A 165 7.29 -13.70 -0.57
N THR A 166 7.75 -12.89 0.38
CA THR A 166 7.89 -13.27 1.78
C THR A 166 7.25 -12.23 2.69
N CYS A 167 6.82 -12.69 3.85
CA CYS A 167 6.15 -11.88 4.85
C CYS A 167 6.70 -12.26 6.22
N SER A 168 7.09 -11.27 7.02
CA SER A 168 7.48 -11.48 8.40
C SER A 168 6.77 -10.48 9.30
N VAL A 169 6.49 -10.91 10.53
CA VAL A 169 5.89 -10.06 11.56
C VAL A 169 6.82 -10.03 12.75
N GLN A 170 6.99 -8.85 13.33
CA GLN A 170 7.71 -8.66 14.58
C GLN A 170 6.92 -7.70 15.48
N SER A 171 7.08 -7.87 16.78
CA SER A 171 6.56 -6.91 17.76
C SER A 171 7.41 -5.64 17.74
N GLY A 172 6.77 -4.50 18.00
CA GLY A 172 7.43 -3.20 18.13
C GLY A 172 7.52 -2.39 16.85
N ASN A 173 8.14 -1.21 17.00
CA ASN A 173 8.29 -0.21 15.95
C ASN A 173 9.68 -0.31 15.29
N ALA A 174 9.75 -0.84 14.06
CA ALA A 174 11.00 -0.93 13.31
C ALA A 174 11.55 0.44 12.83
N PHE A 175 10.86 1.54 13.13
CA PHE A 175 11.32 2.91 12.86
C PHE A 175 11.93 3.60 14.09
N ALA A 176 11.96 2.94 15.26
CA ALA A 176 12.43 3.55 16.52
C ALA A 176 13.94 3.40 16.78
N HIS A 177 14.75 3.34 15.72
CA HIS A 177 16.20 3.17 15.78
C HIS A 177 16.94 4.43 15.33
#